data_AF-A0A517SWD3-F1
#
_entry.id   AF-A0A517SWD3-F1
#
_cell.length_a   1.000
_cell.length_b   1.000
_cell.length_c   1.000
_cell.angle_alpha   90.00
_cell.angle_beta   90.00
_cell.angle_gamma   90.00
#
_symmetry.space_group_name_H-M   'P 1'
#
loop_
_entity.id
_entity.type
_entity.pdbx_description
1 polymer ?
#
loop_
_entity_poly.entity_id
_entity_poly.type
_entity_poly.pdbx_seq_one_letter_code
_entity_poly.pdbx_strand_id
1 'polypeptide(L)' 'MSATWYYITSGWLGRSKRVGPVSEAELLQLIEKGTIEPTTLLQSPKTKERWVPMSKVKPAMERWKSLHPESEQAG' A
#
# COMPACT_ATOMS: atom_id res chain seq x y z
N MET A 1 -19.28 -4.74 -2.88
CA MET A 1 -18.56 -4.91 -1.60
C MET A 1 -17.26 -4.13 -1.68
N SER A 2 -17.05 -3.14 -0.81
CA SER A 2 -15.77 -2.44 -0.70
C SER A 2 -14.72 -3.37 -0.10
N ALA A 3 -13.55 -3.48 -0.73
CA ALA A 3 -12.47 -4.30 -0.18
C ALA A 3 -11.89 -3.63 1.07
N THR A 4 -11.80 -4.38 2.17
CA THR A 4 -11.07 -3.97 3.37
C THR A 4 -9.60 -4.31 3.20
N TRP A 5 -8.75 -3.33 3.46
CA TRP A 5 -7.29 -3.44 3.39
C TRP A 5 -6.67 -3.25 4.77
N TYR A 6 -5.56 -3.92 4.99
CA TYR A 6 -4.66 -3.71 6.12
C TYR A 6 -3.26 -3.43 5.58
N TYR A 7 -2.48 -2.65 6.30
CA TYR A 7 -1.09 -2.39 5.95
C TYR A 7 -0.17 -2.49 7.19
N ILE A 8 1.10 -2.76 6.96
CA ILE A 8 2.14 -2.71 8.00
C ILE A 8 2.85 -1.36 7.93
N THR A 9 2.89 -0.64 9.05
CA THR A 9 3.72 0.56 9.20
C THR A 9 4.92 0.25 10.10
N SER A 10 6.08 0.78 9.74
CA SER A 10 7.30 0.73 10.53
C SER A 10 7.29 1.91 11.50
N GLY A 11 7.05 1.66 12.78
CA GLY A 11 7.11 2.72 13.80
C GLY A 11 8.55 3.14 14.13
N TRP A 12 8.70 4.29 14.78
CA TRP A 12 9.97 4.93 15.16
C TRP A 12 10.90 4.07 16.06
N LEU A 13 10.42 2.96 16.61
CA LEU A 13 11.19 2.00 17.41
C LEU A 13 11.38 0.63 16.71
N GLY A 14 11.30 0.57 15.38
CA GLY A 14 11.48 -0.68 14.62
C GLY A 14 10.36 -1.71 14.81
N ARG A 15 9.26 -1.32 15.47
CA ARG A 15 8.08 -2.17 15.63
C ARG A 15 7.15 -2.02 14.43
N SER A 16 6.96 -3.11 13.72
CA SER A 16 5.95 -3.24 12.67
C SER A 16 4.56 -3.34 13.30
N LYS A 17 3.67 -2.41 12.96
CA LYS A 17 2.28 -2.41 13.44
C LYS A 17 1.33 -2.66 12.28
N ARG A 18 0.37 -3.56 12.48
CA ARG A 18 -0.79 -3.72 11.59
C ARG A 18 -1.77 -2.57 11.80
N VAL A 19 -2.13 -1.90 10.70
CA VAL A 19 -3.12 -0.82 10.67
C VAL A 19 -4.25 -1.19 9.71
N GLY A 20 -5.50 -0.96 10.13
CA GLY A 20 -6.71 -1.27 9.37
C GLY A 20 -7.85 -1.83 10.25
N PRO A 21 -8.99 -2.21 9.65
CA PRO A 21 -9.27 -2.17 8.21
C PRO A 21 -9.44 -0.74 7.68
N VAL A 22 -8.93 -0.48 6.48
CA VAL A 22 -9.20 0.74 5.70
C VAL A 22 -9.91 0.37 4.40
N SER A 23 -10.67 1.31 3.85
CA SER A 23 -11.26 1.18 2.52
C SER A 23 -10.22 1.28 1.41
N GLU A 24 -10.57 0.84 0.21
CA GLU A 24 -9.71 1.02 -0.98
C GLU A 24 -9.47 2.51 -1.28
N ALA A 25 -10.45 3.38 -1.07
CA ALA A 25 -10.27 4.83 -1.24
C ALA A 25 -9.26 5.41 -0.24
N GLU A 26 -9.36 5.02 1.04
CA GLU A 26 -8.39 5.42 2.07
C GLU A 26 -6.98 4.90 1.77
N LEU A 27 -6.86 3.67 1.26
CA LEU A 27 -5.58 3.11 0.82
C LEU A 27 -4.91 4.01 -0.23
N LEU A 28 -5.67 4.46 -1.24
CA LEU A 28 -5.16 5.37 -2.27
C LEU A 28 -4.75 6.73 -1.69
N GLN A 29 -5.52 7.29 -0.75
CA GLN A 29 -5.14 8.53 -0.07
C GLN A 29 -3.86 8.38 0.76
N LEU A 30 -3.64 7.21 1.38
CA LEU A 30 -2.40 6.93 2.13
C LEU A 30 -1.19 6.80 1.21
N ILE A 31 -1.38 6.27 0.00
CA ILE A 31 -0.37 6.25 -1.06
C ILE A 31 -0.04 7.69 -1.49
N GLU A 32 -1.06 8.51 -1.73
CA GLU A 32 -0.88 9.93 -2.08
C GLU A 32 -0.15 10.73 -1.00
N LYS A 33 -0.37 10.40 0.28
CA LYS A 33 0.31 11.03 1.42
C LYS A 33 1.74 10.51 1.63
N GLY A 34 2.21 9.54 0.84
CA GLY A 34 3.52 8.90 1.04
C GLY A 34 3.58 8.02 2.31
N THR A 35 2.45 7.70 2.92
CA THR A 35 2.39 6.78 4.07
C THR A 35 2.57 5.33 3.65
N ILE A 36 2.20 5.00 2.42
CA ILE A 36 2.33 3.67 1.82
C ILE A 36 3.26 3.76 0.62
N GLU A 37 4.34 3.01 0.68
CA GLU A 37 5.35 2.87 -0.36
C GLU A 37 5.22 1.52 -1.08
N PRO A 38 5.83 1.32 -2.26
CA PRO A 38 5.79 0.04 -2.98
C PRO A 38 6.27 -1.18 -2.18
N THR A 39 7.12 -0.95 -1.18
CA THR A 39 7.66 -1.95 -0.24
C THR A 39 6.73 -2.26 0.93
N THR A 40 5.75 -1.40 1.19
CA THR A 40 4.80 -1.53 2.30
C THR A 40 3.97 -2.80 2.13
N LEU A 41 3.88 -3.64 3.17
CA LEU A 41 3.10 -4.87 3.12
C LEU A 41 1.61 -4.57 3.30
N LEU A 42 0.79 -5.05 2.36
CA LEU A 42 -0.66 -4.95 2.33
C LEU A 42 -1.32 -6.34 2.48
N GLN A 43 -2.49 -6.39 3.09
CA GLN A 43 -3.31 -7.59 3.23
C GLN A 43 -4.78 -7.24 2.98
N SER A 44 -5.49 -8.10 2.25
CA SER A 44 -6.92 -7.98 1.97
C SER A 44 -7.51 -9.35 1.66
N PRO A 45 -8.84 -9.54 1.71
CA PRO A 45 -9.46 -10.71 1.07
C PRO A 45 -9.03 -10.90 -0.40
N LYS A 46 -8.77 -9.80 -1.12
CA LYS A 46 -8.23 -9.81 -2.49
C LYS A 46 -6.83 -10.46 -2.59
N THR A 47 -6.04 -10.42 -1.51
CA THR A 47 -4.70 -11.03 -1.45
C THR A 47 -4.73 -12.43 -0.81
N LYS A 48 -5.91 -13.06 -0.72
CA LYS A 48 -6.12 -14.33 0.00
C LYS A 48 -5.60 -14.25 1.44
N GLU A 49 -5.79 -13.09 2.07
CA GLU A 49 -5.33 -12.81 3.44
C GLU A 49 -3.82 -12.95 3.62
N ARG A 50 -3.03 -12.89 2.54
CA ARG A 50 -1.57 -12.86 2.61
C ARG A 50 -1.04 -11.43 2.63
N TRP A 51 0.04 -11.24 3.38
CA TRP A 51 0.86 -10.03 3.32
C TRP A 51 1.67 -10.02 2.04
N VAL A 52 1.42 -9.04 1.19
CA VAL A 52 2.15 -8.83 -0.07
C VAL A 52 2.63 -7.39 -0.14
N PRO A 53 3.82 -7.12 -0.68
CA PRO A 53 4.24 -5.75 -0.90
C PRO A 53 3.24 -5.03 -1.83
N MET A 54 3.04 -3.74 -1.60
CA MET A 54 2.14 -2.89 -2.38
C MET A 54 2.44 -2.96 -3.88
N SER A 55 3.72 -3.11 -4.26
CA SER A 55 4.15 -3.32 -5.65
C SER A 55 3.50 -4.51 -6.36
N LYS A 56 3.01 -5.53 -5.63
CA LYS A 56 2.27 -6.67 -6.18
C LYS A 56 0.77 -6.38 -6.34
N VAL A 57 0.27 -5.28 -5.79
CA VAL A 57 -1.11 -4.83 -5.89
C VAL A 57 -1.22 -3.87 -7.07
N LYS A 58 -1.56 -4.40 -8.26
CA LYS A 58 -1.64 -3.65 -9.52
C LYS A 58 -2.35 -2.27 -9.42
N PRO A 59 -3.61 -2.17 -8.94
CA PRO A 59 -4.31 -0.88 -8.93
C PRO A 59 -3.65 0.14 -7.99
N ALA A 60 -3.03 -0.33 -6.90
CA ALA A 60 -2.30 0.53 -5.99
C ALA A 60 -1.01 1.04 -6.64
N MET A 61 -0.25 0.14 -7.28
CA MET A 61 0.99 0.46 -7.98
C MET A 61 0.77 1.42 -9.15
N GLU A 62 -0.30 1.24 -9.93
CA GLU A 62 -0.70 2.17 -11.00
C GLU A 62 -0.96 3.57 -10.46
N ARG A 63 -1.64 3.70 -9.32
CA ARG A 63 -1.87 5.00 -8.67
C ARG A 63 -0.55 5.64 -8.23
N TRP A 64 0.33 4.87 -7.59
CA TRP A 64 1.63 5.39 -7.15
C TRP A 64 2.50 5.85 -8.32
N LYS A 65 2.56 5.08 -9.42
CA LYS A 65 3.25 5.49 -10.66
C LYS A 65 2.69 6.77 -11.26
N SER A 66 1.36 6.92 -11.29
CA SER A 66 0.71 8.14 -11.76
C SER A 66 1.09 9.37 -10.93
N LEU A 67 1.45 9.19 -9.66
CA LEU A 67 1.85 10.27 -8.76
C LEU A 67 3.36 10.52 -8.79
N HIS A 68 4.16 9.54 -9.23
CA HIS A 68 5.63 9.59 -9.24
C HIS A 68 6.18 9.24 -10.64
N PRO A 69 5.88 10.05 -11.67
CA PRO A 69 6.29 9.78 -13.06
C PRO A 69 7.81 9.77 -13.26
N GLU A 70 8.56 10.44 -12.38
CA GLU A 70 10.03 10.52 -12.39
C GLU A 70 10.74 9.23 -11.94
N SER A 71 10.05 8.32 -11.23
CA SER A 71 10.62 7.04 -10.79
C SER A 71 10.75 6.01 -11.92
N GLU A 72 10.22 6.28 -13.12
CA GLU A 72 10.25 5.37 -14.28
C GLU A 72 11.41 5.68 -15.26
N GLN A 73 12.25 6.68 -15.00
CA GLN A 73 13.37 7.11 -15.88
C GLN A 73 14.78 6.71 -15.40
N ALA A 74 14.91 5.93 -14.33
CA ALA A 74 16.19 5.38 -13.88
C ALA A 74 16.18 3.85 -13.94
N GLY A 75 16.21 3.30 -15.16
CA GLY A 75 16.34 1.87 -15.44
C GLY A 75 17.09 1.65 -16.74
#